data_AF-A0A7X7NSF1-F1
#
_entry.id   AF-A0A7X7NSF1-F1
#
_cell.length_a   1.000
_cell.length_b   1.000
_cell.length_c   1.000
_cell.angle_alpha   90.00
_cell.angle_beta   90.00
_cell.angle_gamma   90.00
#
_symmetry.space_group_name_H-M   'P 1'
#
loop_
_entity.id
_entity.type
_entity.pdbx_description
1 polymer ?
#
loop_
_entity_poly.entity_id
_entity_poly.type
_entity_poly.pdbx_seq_one_letter_code
_entity_poly.pdbx_strand_id
1 'polypeptide(L)' 'MDWRSRAACLDEDPELFFPIGNTGPALQQIEEAKAVCRRCPVMDTCLKWALETGQDAGV' A
#
# COMPACT_ATOMS: atom_id res chain seq x y z
N MET A 1 1.51 -17.69 -11.46
CA MET A 1 1.92 -16.83 -10.33
C MET A 1 1.49 -15.41 -10.66
N ASP A 2 0.73 -14.77 -9.77
CA ASP A 2 0.16 -13.43 -10.00
C ASP A 2 1.13 -12.32 -9.56
N TRP A 3 0.93 -11.07 -10.00
CA TRP A 3 1.76 -9.91 -9.63
C TRP A 3 1.87 -9.72 -8.12
N ARG A 4 0.84 -10.10 -7.36
CA ARG A 4 0.80 -10.06 -5.89
C ARG A 4 1.97 -10.79 -5.23
N SER A 5 2.45 -11.88 -5.83
CA SER A 5 3.59 -12.65 -5.29
C SER A 5 4.93 -11.91 -5.33
N ARG A 6 5.01 -10.79 -6.05
CA ARG A 6 6.19 -9.92 -6.15
C ARG A 6 6.03 -8.60 -5.38
N ALA A 7 4.95 -8.45 -4.60
CA ALA A 7 4.68 -7.23 -3.88
C ALA A 7 5.62 -7.09 -2.67
N ALA A 8 6.32 -5.96 -2.58
CA ALA A 8 7.24 -5.68 -1.47
C ALA A 8 6.54 -5.56 -0.12
N CYS A 9 5.23 -5.27 -0.10
CA CYS A 9 4.43 -5.20 1.11
C CYS A 9 4.17 -6.57 1.79
N LEU A 10 4.51 -7.69 1.14
CA LEU A 10 4.40 -9.02 1.75
C LEU A 10 5.32 -9.22 2.95
N ASP A 11 6.41 -8.45 3.02
CA ASP A 11 7.41 -8.52 4.10
C ASP A 11 7.15 -7.50 5.22
N GLU A 12 6.03 -6.77 5.15
CA GLU A 12 5.67 -5.69 6.07
C GLU A 12 4.43 -6.07 6.90
N ASP A 13 4.19 -5.35 8.01
CA ASP A 13 2.95 -5.49 8.78
C ASP A 13 1.75 -5.00 7.95
N PRO A 14 0.69 -5.81 7.73
CA PRO A 14 -0.51 -5.37 7.03
C PRO A 14 -1.15 -4.10 7.61
N GLU A 15 -1.09 -3.90 8.92
CA GLU A 15 -1.69 -2.74 9.59
C GLU A 15 -1.01 -1.42 9.15
N LEU A 16 0.24 -1.47 8.67
CA LEU A 16 0.95 -0.31 8.13
C LEU A 16 0.15 0.37 7.00
N PHE A 17 -0.54 -0.42 6.18
CA PHE A 17 -1.29 0.07 5.03
C PHE A 17 -2.70 0.55 5.38
N PHE A 18 -3.15 0.40 6.62
CA PHE A 18 -4.49 0.81 7.08
C PHE A 18 -4.42 1.82 8.24
N PRO A 19 -3.91 3.04 8.01
CA PRO A 19 -3.82 4.08 9.04
C PRO A 19 -5.19 4.54 9.52
N ILE A 20 -5.33 4.76 10.83
CA ILE A 20 -6.56 5.29 11.43
C ILE A 20 -6.51 6.82 11.40
N GLY A 21 -7.29 7.40 10.49
CA GLY A 21 -7.36 8.85 10.29
C GLY A 21 -6.31 9.35 9.29
N ASN A 22 -6.24 10.68 9.15
CA ASN A 22 -5.37 11.35 8.15
C ASN A 22 -4.60 12.55 8.75
N THR A 23 -4.45 12.58 10.07
CA THR A 23 -3.77 13.65 10.80
C THR A 23 -2.82 13.07 11.84
N GLY A 24 -1.84 13.88 12.28
CA GLY A 24 -0.92 13.50 13.35
C GLY A 24 -0.15 12.21 13.03
N PRO A 25 -0.15 11.20 13.92
CA PRO A 25 0.58 9.93 13.73
C PRO A 25 0.22 9.21 12.41
N ALA A 26 -1.02 9.35 11.93
CA ALA A 26 -1.44 8.72 10.69
C ALA A 26 -0.64 9.23 9.46
N LEU A 27 -0.19 10.49 9.47
CA LEU A 27 0.63 11.02 8.37
C LEU A 27 1.98 10.32 8.27
N GLN A 28 2.57 9.97 9.41
CA GLN A 28 3.83 9.23 9.44
C GLN A 28 3.63 7.80 8.93
N GLN A 29 2.57 7.12 9.41
CA GLN A 29 2.23 5.77 8.96
C GLN A 29 1.93 5.72 7.45
N ILE A 30 1.18 6.71 6.92
CA ILE A 30 0.91 6.84 5.48
C ILE A 30 2.22 6.98 4.71
N GLU A 31 3.16 7.77 5.20
CA GLU A 31 4.42 8.00 4.48
C GLU A 31 5.37 6.79 4.55
N GLU A 32 5.34 6.05 5.65
CA GLU A 32 6.03 4.77 5.79
C GLU A 32 5.44 3.73 4.81
N ALA A 33 4.12 3.59 4.72
CA ALA A 33 3.46 2.74 3.74
C ALA A 33 3.82 3.13 2.28
N LYS A 34 3.78 4.44 1.98
CA LYS A 34 4.18 4.96 0.66
C LYS A 34 5.65 4.68 0.34
N ALA A 35 6.53 4.70 1.33
CA ALA A 35 7.94 4.35 1.13
C ALA A 35 8.11 2.91 0.65
N VAL A 36 7.29 1.98 1.14
CA VAL A 36 7.23 0.60 0.65
C VAL A 36 6.71 0.56 -0.79
N CYS A 37 5.63 1.26 -1.09
CA CYS A 37 5.07 1.31 -2.44
C CYS A 37 6.09 1.84 -3.48
N ARG A 38 6.86 2.88 -3.14
CA ARG A 38 7.88 3.48 -4.03
C ARG A 38 9.02 2.53 -4.41
N ARG A 39 9.31 1.51 -3.60
CA ARG A 39 10.31 0.46 -3.90
C ARG A 39 9.69 -0.82 -4.46
N CYS A 40 8.37 -0.89 -4.60
CA CYS A 40 7.64 -2.10 -4.98
C CYS A 40 7.66 -2.29 -6.51
N PRO A 41 8.11 -3.45 -7.04
CA PRO A 41 8.21 -3.68 -8.48
C PRO A 41 6.86 -3.83 -9.19
N VAL A 42 5.76 -3.87 -8.44
CA VAL A 42 4.39 -4.04 -8.95
C VAL A 42 3.48 -2.86 -8.61
N MET A 43 4.05 -1.72 -8.19
CA MET A 43 3.30 -0.52 -7.79
C MET A 43 2.24 -0.11 -8.82
N ASP A 44 2.61 0.01 -10.10
CA ASP A 44 1.67 0.44 -11.16
C ASP A 44 0.54 -0.58 -11.38
N THR A 45 0.84 -1.87 -11.28
CA THR A 45 -0.16 -2.94 -11.42
C THR A 45 -1.11 -2.95 -10.22
N CYS A 46 -0.58 -2.75 -9.02
CA CYS A 46 -1.35 -2.64 -7.79
C CYS A 46 -2.31 -1.45 -7.84
N LEU A 47 -1.80 -0.27 -8.22
CA LEU A 47 -2.60 0.95 -8.38
C LEU A 47 -3.72 0.75 -9.39
N LYS A 48 -3.40 0.19 -10.57
CA LYS A 48 -4.40 -0.09 -11.60
C LYS A 48 -5.50 -1.03 -11.08
N TRP A 49 -5.12 -2.13 -10.45
CA TRP A 49 -6.08 -3.09 -9.90
C TRP A 49 -6.96 -2.47 -8.80
N ALA A 50 -6.37 -1.64 -7.92
CA ALA A 50 -7.11 -0.95 -6.87
C ALA A 50 -8.18 -0.01 -7.45
N LEU A 51 -7.82 0.77 -8.47
CA LEU A 51 -8.76 1.66 -9.17
C LEU A 51 -9.85 0.90 -9.93
N GLU A 52 -9.48 -0.17 -10.65
CA GLU A 52 -10.43 -0.98 -11.44
C GLU A 52 -11.44 -1.74 -10.57
N THR A 53 -11.04 -2.13 -9.35
CA THR A 53 -11.90 -2.89 -8.42
C THR A 53 -12.53 -2.03 -7.32
N GLY A 54 -12.22 -0.74 -7.27
CA GLY A 54 -12.80 0.19 -6.31
C GLY A 54 -12.35 -0.03 -4.87
N GLN A 55 -11.07 -0.34 -4.65
CA GLN A 55 -10.51 -0.35 -3.29
C GLN A 55 -10.49 1.09 -2.77
N ASP A 56 -11.29 1.38 -1.74
CA ASP A 56 -11.55 2.72 -1.20
C ASP A 56 -10.74 3.05 0.06
N ALA A 57 -10.09 2.04 0.65
CA ALA A 57 -9.30 2.14 1.85
C ALA A 57 -7.91 1.54 1.68
N GLY A 58 -6.99 2.06 2.48
CA GLY A 58 -5.60 1.63 2.51
C GLY A 58 -4.69 2.46 1.61
N VAL A 59 -3.38 2.18 1.70
CA VAL A 59 -2.30 2.82 0.93
C VAL A 59 -1.82 1.92 -0.20
#